data_AF-A0A3C1TCV5-F1
#
_entry.id   AF-A0A3C1TCV5-F1
#
_cell.length_a   1.000
_cell.length_b   1.000
_cell.length_c   1.000
_cell.angle_alpha   90.00
_cell.angle_beta   90.00
_cell.angle_gamma   90.00
#
_symmetry.space_group_name_H-M   'P 1'
#
loop_
_entity.id
_entity.type
_entity.pdbx_description
1 polymer ?
#
loop_
_entity_poly.entity_id
_entity_poly.type
_entity_poly.pdbx_seq_one_letter_code
_entity_poly.pdbx_strand_id
1 'polypeptide(L)'
;MEHVIIDFEKYRTPGAKVFIGRDRGATVRTESKVDELASQHERITIRIPKDIRSINPSFLEEFFYHLIPLLGKDKFLKKFNFINADRYKIEDDLNEAIDRILRKENALA
;
A
#
# COMPACT_ATOMS: atom_id res chain seq x y z
N MET A 1 9.85 19.82 5.20
CA MET A 1 8.69 18.91 5.04
C MET A 1 9.04 17.61 5.72
N GLU A 2 8.24 17.18 6.69
CA GLU A 2 8.46 15.89 7.34
C GLU A 2 8.15 14.77 6.35
N HIS A 3 9.15 13.92 6.11
CA HIS A 3 9.04 12.79 5.22
C HIS A 3 8.67 11.56 6.03
N VAL A 4 7.43 11.08 5.90
CA VAL A 4 6.95 9.88 6.60
C VAL A 4 7.32 8.63 5.81
N ILE A 5 7.94 7.68 6.51
CA ILE A 5 8.31 6.37 5.96
C ILE A 5 7.54 5.28 6.70
N ILE A 6 6.73 4.53 5.97
CA ILE A 6 6.17 3.27 6.44
C ILE A 6 7.09 2.15 5.96
N ASP A 7 7.75 1.51 6.90
CA ASP A 7 8.70 0.43 6.62
C ASP A 7 8.02 -0.92 6.69
N PHE A 8 7.79 -1.56 5.55
CA PHE A 8 7.10 -2.85 5.48
C PHE A 8 7.87 -3.96 6.21
N GLU A 9 9.19 -3.83 6.40
CA GLU A 9 9.97 -4.80 7.18
C GLU A 9 9.48 -4.90 8.64
N LYS A 10 8.98 -3.81 9.22
CA LYS A 10 8.44 -3.79 10.60
C LYS A 10 7.16 -4.62 10.75
N TYR A 11 6.43 -4.81 9.66
CA TYR A 11 5.17 -5.55 9.63
C TYR A 11 5.30 -6.87 8.89
N ARG A 12 6.53 -7.31 8.62
CA ARG A 12 6.80 -8.55 7.92
C ARG A 12 6.70 -9.71 8.90
N THR A 13 6.02 -10.78 8.50
CA THR A 13 6.14 -12.05 9.23
C THR A 13 7.59 -12.54 9.12
N PRO A 14 8.28 -12.87 10.23
CA PRO A 14 9.70 -13.24 10.20
C PRO A 14 10.04 -14.27 9.11
N GLY A 15 10.97 -13.92 8.23
CA GLY A 15 11.43 -14.76 7.12
C GLY A 15 10.51 -14.84 5.90
N ALA A 16 9.27 -14.32 5.95
CA ALA A 16 8.34 -14.39 4.83
C ALA A 16 8.80 -13.50 3.68
N LYS A 17 8.86 -14.00 2.44
CA LYS A 17 9.29 -13.20 1.27
C LYS A 17 8.12 -12.61 0.48
N VAL A 18 6.92 -12.66 1.04
CA VAL A 18 5.68 -12.27 0.37
C VAL A 18 4.77 -11.52 1.33
N PHE A 19 4.07 -10.52 0.81
CA PHE A 19 2.92 -9.90 1.48
C PHE A 19 1.66 -10.30 0.72
N ILE A 20 0.76 -11.04 1.38
CA ILE A 20 -0.40 -11.64 0.73
C ILE A 20 -1.58 -11.67 1.71
N GLY A 21 -2.78 -11.61 1.14
CA GLY A 21 -4.02 -11.83 1.87
C GLY A 21 -4.62 -10.52 2.39
N ARG A 22 -5.95 -10.48 2.33
CA ARG A 22 -6.76 -9.35 2.77
C ARG A 22 -6.58 -9.08 4.27
N ASP A 23 -6.70 -10.11 5.09
CA ASP A 23 -6.55 -10.00 6.54
C ASP A 23 -5.21 -9.38 6.94
N ARG A 24 -4.14 -9.76 6.23
CA ARG A 24 -2.81 -9.18 6.47
C ARG A 24 -2.75 -7.72 6.03
N GLY A 25 -3.31 -7.37 4.88
CA GLY A 25 -3.41 -5.97 4.42
C GLY A 25 -4.14 -5.09 5.43
N ALA A 26 -5.27 -5.55 5.96
CA ALA A 26 -6.05 -4.83 6.97
C ALA A 26 -5.30 -4.70 8.31
N THR A 27 -4.57 -5.75 8.71
CA THR A 27 -3.72 -5.72 9.91
C THR A 27 -2.63 -4.66 9.77
N VAL A 28 -1.88 -4.68 8.66
CA VAL A 28 -0.78 -3.73 8.41
C VAL A 28 -1.30 -2.30 8.25
N ARG A 29 -2.49 -2.09 7.65
CA ARG A 29 -3.16 -0.77 7.59
C ARG A 29 -3.35 -0.19 9.00
N THR A 30 -3.88 -1.01 9.90
CA THR A 30 -4.18 -0.62 11.29
C THR A 30 -2.90 -0.39 12.10
N GLU A 31 -1.95 -1.31 12.04
CA GLU A 31 -0.68 -1.22 12.79
C GLU A 31 0.19 -0.05 12.34
N SER A 32 0.23 0.23 11.04
CA SER A 32 1.00 1.35 10.49
C SER A 32 0.31 2.71 10.62
N LYS A 33 -0.99 2.73 10.91
CA LYS A 33 -1.84 3.93 10.93
C LYS A 33 -1.77 4.72 9.62
N VAL A 34 -1.63 4.04 8.48
CA VAL A 34 -1.45 4.68 7.16
C VAL A 34 -2.58 5.66 6.83
N ASP A 35 -3.81 5.38 7.27
CA ASP A 35 -4.96 6.25 7.07
C ASP A 35 -4.79 7.60 7.78
N GLU A 36 -4.36 7.58 9.05
CA GLU A 36 -4.09 8.79 9.84
C GLU A 36 -2.91 9.58 9.25
N LEU A 37 -1.80 8.89 8.95
CA LEU A 37 -0.61 9.50 8.38
C LEU A 37 -0.92 10.16 7.04
N ALA A 38 -1.79 9.57 6.21
CA ALA A 38 -2.18 10.12 4.93
C ALA A 38 -2.97 11.44 5.08
N SER A 39 -3.72 11.60 6.17
CA SER A 39 -4.43 12.85 6.47
C SER A 39 -3.51 13.98 6.95
N GLN A 40 -2.39 13.64 7.58
CA GLN A 40 -1.49 14.59 8.25
C GLN A 40 -0.31 15.03 7.37
N HIS A 41 0.08 14.21 6.40
CA HIS A 41 1.30 14.44 5.62
C HIS A 41 1.02 14.46 4.13
N GLU A 42 1.60 15.41 3.39
CA GLU A 42 1.40 15.52 1.94
C GLU A 42 1.95 14.33 1.17
N ARG A 43 3.06 13.74 1.62
CA ARG A 43 3.74 12.62 0.95
C ARG A 43 4.09 11.52 1.94
N ILE A 44 3.90 10.27 1.50
CA ILE A 44 4.25 9.07 2.28
C ILE A 44 5.12 8.17 1.40
N THR A 45 6.22 7.69 1.96
CA THR A 45 7.06 6.69 1.31
C THR A 45 6.84 5.32 1.96
N ILE A 46 6.50 4.34 1.14
CA ILE A 46 6.47 2.93 1.51
C ILE A 46 7.82 2.32 1.17
N ARG A 47 8.54 1.82 2.20
CA ARG A 47 9.80 1.10 2.01
C ARG A 47 9.54 -0.40 2.00
N ILE A 48 9.77 -1.03 0.85
CA ILE A 48 9.64 -2.47 0.64
C ILE A 48 10.97 -3.15 0.98
N PRO A 49 10.95 -4.25 1.76
CA PRO A 49 12.18 -5.00 2.05
C PRO A 49 12.85 -5.54 0.78
N LYS A 50 14.19 -5.59 0.80
CA LYS A 50 15.00 -5.85 -0.38
C LYS A 50 14.86 -7.28 -0.93
N ASP A 51 14.47 -8.24 -0.10
CA ASP A 51 14.35 -9.66 -0.44
C ASP A 51 12.90 -10.12 -0.62
N ILE A 52 11.95 -9.17 -0.70
CA ILE A 52 10.57 -9.47 -1.10
C ILE A 52 10.56 -9.99 -2.54
N ARG A 53 9.77 -11.05 -2.73
CA ARG A 53 9.48 -11.66 -4.03
C ARG A 53 8.17 -11.16 -4.63
N SER A 54 7.15 -10.92 -3.80
CA SER A 54 5.87 -10.39 -4.26
C SER A 54 5.08 -9.69 -3.16
N ILE A 55 4.25 -8.72 -3.56
CA ILE A 55 3.16 -8.15 -2.78
C ILE A 55 1.90 -8.33 -3.61
N ASN A 56 0.95 -9.12 -3.12
CA ASN A 56 -0.24 -9.43 -3.90
C ASN A 56 -1.22 -8.24 -3.97
N PRO A 57 -1.92 -8.01 -5.08
CA PRO A 57 -2.95 -6.97 -5.18
C PRO A 57 -3.99 -7.03 -4.05
N SER A 58 -4.39 -8.22 -3.61
CA SER A 58 -5.35 -8.37 -2.50
C SER A 58 -4.85 -7.84 -1.16
N PHE A 59 -3.54 -7.87 -0.92
CA PHE A 59 -2.94 -7.25 0.26
C PHE A 59 -3.00 -5.72 0.13
N LEU A 60 -2.66 -5.19 -1.04
CA LEU A 60 -2.68 -3.74 -1.32
C LEU A 60 -4.11 -3.19 -1.34
N GLU A 61 -5.08 -3.97 -1.83
CA GLU A 61 -6.52 -3.65 -1.79
C GLU A 61 -6.96 -3.31 -0.37
N GLU A 62 -6.60 -4.15 0.60
CA GLU A 62 -6.94 -3.89 1.98
C GLU A 62 -6.03 -2.85 2.62
N PHE A 63 -4.74 -2.84 2.33
CA PHE A 63 -3.83 -1.86 2.90
C PHE A 63 -4.24 -0.41 2.57
N PHE A 64 -4.76 -0.18 1.36
CA PHE A 64 -5.17 1.13 0.86
C PHE A 64 -6.69 1.33 0.72
N TYR A 65 -7.47 0.45 1.35
CA TYR A 65 -8.93 0.38 1.19
C TYR A 65 -9.66 1.72 1.31
N HIS A 66 -9.34 2.54 2.33
CA HIS A 66 -9.96 3.85 2.53
C HIS A 66 -9.35 4.95 1.68
N LEU A 67 -8.06 4.83 1.36
CA LEU A 67 -7.27 5.90 0.78
C LEU A 67 -7.50 6.07 -0.71
N ILE A 68 -7.62 4.97 -1.45
CA ILE A 68 -7.81 5.01 -2.90
C ILE A 68 -9.18 5.60 -3.28
N PRO A 69 -10.32 5.22 -2.66
CA PRO A 69 -11.60 5.88 -2.92
C PRO A 69 -11.59 7.37 -2.56
N LEU A 70 -10.98 7.72 -1.43
CA LEU A 70 -10.90 9.11 -0.95
C LEU A 70 -10.08 10.02 -1.88
N LEU A 71 -8.94 9.52 -2.37
CA LEU A 71 -7.98 10.31 -3.14
C LEU A 71 -8.23 10.21 -4.65
N GLY A 72 -8.74 9.08 -5.13
CA GLY A 72 -8.67 8.69 -6.53
C GLY A 72 -7.24 8.35 -6.97
N LYS A 73 -7.11 7.75 -8.16
CA LYS A 73 -5.84 7.23 -8.71
C LYS A 73 -4.73 8.29 -8.76
N ASP A 74 -4.99 9.45 -9.37
CA ASP A 74 -3.94 10.43 -9.63
C ASP A 74 -3.38 11.07 -8.36
N LYS A 75 -4.24 11.41 -7.39
CA LYS A 75 -3.78 11.99 -6.12
C LYS A 75 -3.08 10.92 -5.29
N PHE A 76 -3.57 9.68 -5.31
CA PHE A 76 -2.93 8.56 -4.65
C PHE A 76 -1.49 8.35 -5.16
N LEU A 77 -1.28 8.28 -6.48
CA LEU A 77 0.05 8.08 -7.08
C LEU A 77 1.01 9.26 -6.86
N LYS A 78 0.49 10.49 -6.70
CA LYS A 78 1.33 11.64 -6.32
C LYS A 78 1.73 11.61 -4.84
N LYS A 79 0.83 11.11 -3.99
CA LYS A 79 0.98 11.08 -2.53
C LYS A 79 1.87 9.95 -2.04
N PHE A 80 1.72 8.76 -2.61
CA PHE A 80 2.44 7.56 -2.21
C PHE A 80 3.61 7.28 -3.14
N ASN A 81 4.80 7.19 -2.55
CA ASN A 81 6.02 6.77 -3.22
C ASN A 81 6.44 5.39 -2.71
N PHE A 82 6.98 4.54 -3.58
CA PHE A 82 7.47 3.22 -3.20
C PHE A 82 8.98 3.17 -3.43
N ILE A 83 9.72 2.71 -2.42
CA ILE A 83 11.15 2.46 -2.53
C ILE A 83 11.44 0.99 -2.25
N ASN A 84 12.23 0.36 -3.11
CA ASN A 84 12.63 -1.03 -2.98
C ASN A 84 14.02 -1.24 -3.58
N ALA A 85 14.67 -2.36 -3.28
CA ALA A 85 15.84 -2.77 -4.06
C ALA A 85 15.33 -3.34 -5.39
N ASP A 86 15.93 -2.93 -6.51
CA ASP A 86 15.49 -3.03 -7.92
C ASP A 86 15.00 -4.40 -8.46
N ARG A 87 14.94 -5.44 -7.62
CA ARG A 87 14.50 -6.79 -7.99
C ARG A 87 12.98 -6.94 -8.10
N TYR A 88 12.23 -6.37 -7.16
CA TYR A 88 10.78 -6.42 -7.18
C TYR A 88 10.22 -5.15 -7.84
N LYS A 89 9.10 -5.24 -8.54
CA LYS A 89 8.43 -4.12 -9.17
C LYS A 89 6.98 -4.15 -8.73
N ILE A 90 6.55 -3.14 -8.00
CA ILE A 90 5.21 -3.10 -7.39
C ILE A 90 4.16 -2.55 -8.35
N GLU A 91 4.57 -1.91 -9.44
CA GLU A 91 3.72 -1.08 -10.29
C GLU A 91 2.50 -1.84 -10.83
N ASP A 92 2.68 -3.06 -11.31
CA ASP A 92 1.58 -3.87 -11.85
C ASP A 92 0.61 -4.28 -10.74
N ASP A 93 1.14 -4.80 -9.62
CA ASP A 93 0.33 -5.21 -8.47
C ASP A 93 -0.45 -4.04 -7.84
N LEU A 94 0.18 -2.85 -7.81
CA LEU A 94 -0.41 -1.62 -7.29
C LEU A 94 -1.52 -1.09 -8.20
N ASN A 95 -1.27 -1.04 -9.51
CA ASN A 95 -2.27 -0.60 -10.48
C ASN A 95 -3.49 -1.51 -10.47
N GLU A 96 -3.27 -2.83 -10.38
CA GLU A 96 -4.35 -3.78 -10.26
C GLU A 96 -5.18 -3.55 -8.98
N ALA A 97 -4.53 -3.35 -7.83
CA ALA A 97 -5.22 -3.05 -6.58
C ALA A 97 -6.05 -1.75 -6.66
N ILE A 98 -5.48 -0.69 -7.24
CA ILE A 98 -6.18 0.59 -7.47
C ILE A 98 -7.43 0.37 -8.32
N ASP A 99 -7.28 -0.28 -9.47
CA ASP A 99 -8.39 -0.50 -10.40
C ASP A 99 -9.49 -1.37 -9.77
N ARG A 100 -9.11 -2.40 -9.00
CA ARG A 100 -10.07 -3.26 -8.28
C ARG A 100 -10.84 -2.50 -7.20
N ILE A 101 -10.19 -1.62 -6.44
CA ILE A 101 -10.87 -0.81 -5.41
C ILE A 101 -11.85 0.17 -6.08
N LEU A 102 -11.39 0.94 -7.08
CA LEU A 102 -12.24 1.94 -7.75
C LEU A 102 -13.42 1.32 -8.49
N ARG A 103 -13.27 0.10 -9.05
CA ARG A 103 -14.39 -0.64 -9.65
C ARG A 103 -15.43 -1.05 -8.62
N LYS A 104 -15.02 -1.50 -7.43
CA LYS A 104 -15.96 -1.88 -6.35
C LYS A 104 -16.75 -0.66 -5.87
N GLU A 105 -16.09 0.49 -5.74
CA GLU A 105 -16.75 1.75 -5.35
C GLU A 105 -17.85 2.14 -6.35
N ASN A 106 -17.51 2.14 -7.65
CA ASN A 106 -18.48 2.47 -8.71
C ASN A 106 -19.63 1.47 -8.82
N ALA A 107 -19.48 0.24 -8.32
CA ALA A 107 -20.53 -0.77 -8.32
C ALA A 107 -21.48 -0.64 -7.12
N LEU A 108 -21.10 0.14 -6.10
CA LEU A 108 -21.86 0.36 -4.86
C LEU A 108 -22.52 1.76 -4.81
N ALA A 109 -22.15 2.66 -5.70
CA ALA A 109 -22.69 4.01 -5.86
C ALA A 109 -23.88 4.06 -6.84
#